data_AF-A0A2D6K5A0-F1
#
_entry.id   AF-A0A2D6K5A0-F1
#
_cell.length_a   1.000
_cell.length_b   1.000
_cell.length_c   1.000
_cell.angle_alpha   90.00
_cell.angle_beta   90.00
_cell.angle_gamma   90.00
#
_symmetry.space_group_name_H-M   'P 1'
#
loop_
_entity.id
_entity.type
_entity.pdbx_description
1 polymer ?
#
loop_
_entity_poly.entity_id
_entity_poly.type
_entity_poly.pdbx_seq_one_letter_code
_entity_poly.pdbx_strand_id
1 'polypeptide(L)'
;MVNFASLIQQYAVVDFLLPFLLVFVIVFAVLQRTNLLGKDRKNFNVVISLILGLLFVIPHITGAYPLSYDPVDVVNQAIPSISLVAIASIMLLLLLGIFGGDFAKSAMPFIAIAAIGFVVYIFGSALKWWKGPYDVFYWWTTQVTEVLIIILVFGLIVWFITREPGGKTPGGDMIKNFGKLFEKK
;
A
#
# COMPACT_ATOMS: atom_id res chain seq x y z
N MET A 1 4.95 32.57 -21.52
CA MET A 1 6.09 31.80 -22.05
C MET A 1 5.81 30.33 -21.78
N VAL A 2 5.83 29.48 -22.81
CA VAL A 2 5.65 28.04 -22.63
C VAL A 2 6.94 27.51 -22.01
N ASN A 3 6.87 26.98 -20.80
CA ASN A 3 8.05 26.41 -20.12
C ASN A 3 8.36 25.05 -20.74
N PHE A 4 9.64 24.68 -20.84
CA PHE A 4 10.06 23.36 -21.34
C PHE A 4 9.38 22.20 -20.60
N ALA A 5 9.17 22.36 -19.30
CA ALA A 5 8.38 21.43 -18.48
C ALA A 5 6.93 21.29 -18.98
N SER A 6 6.26 22.38 -19.36
CA SER A 6 4.92 22.33 -19.93
C SER A 6 4.87 21.72 -21.34
N LEU A 7 5.94 21.82 -22.14
CA LEU A 7 6.03 21.10 -23.41
C LEU A 7 6.11 19.59 -23.17
N ILE A 8 7.00 19.12 -22.29
CA ILE A 8 7.12 17.69 -21.95
C ILE A 8 5.84 17.14 -21.35
N GLN A 9 5.13 17.92 -20.54
CA GLN A 9 3.85 17.51 -19.94
C GLN A 9 2.69 17.52 -20.96
N GLN A 10 2.79 18.32 -22.02
CA GLN A 10 1.82 18.39 -23.11
C GLN A 10 2.02 17.28 -24.16
N TYR A 11 3.24 16.78 -24.31
CA TYR A 11 3.50 15.56 -25.06
C TYR A 11 3.26 14.37 -24.12
N ALA A 12 2.38 13.44 -24.50
CA ALA A 12 2.04 12.20 -23.78
C ALA A 12 3.23 11.24 -23.53
N VAL A 13 4.47 11.74 -23.59
CA VAL A 13 5.72 11.02 -23.38
C VAL A 13 5.82 10.51 -21.95
N VAL A 14 5.45 11.29 -20.93
CA VAL A 14 5.53 10.82 -19.54
C VAL A 14 4.48 9.75 -19.27
N ASP A 15 3.24 9.99 -19.69
CA ASP A 15 2.11 9.07 -19.51
C ASP A 15 2.28 7.77 -20.32
N PHE A 16 3.03 7.81 -21.42
CA PHE A 16 3.40 6.61 -22.19
C PHE A 16 4.64 5.92 -21.60
N LEU A 17 5.73 6.67 -21.39
CA LEU A 17 7.05 6.10 -21.15
C LEU A 17 7.17 5.50 -19.76
N LEU A 18 6.58 6.12 -18.74
CA LEU A 18 6.66 5.61 -17.37
C LEU A 18 6.02 4.22 -17.19
N PRO A 19 4.74 4.00 -17.54
CA PRO A 19 4.15 2.67 -17.42
C PRO A 19 4.80 1.67 -18.38
N PHE A 20 5.32 2.12 -19.52
CA PHE A 20 6.01 1.25 -20.48
C PHE A 20 7.29 0.70 -19.89
N LEU A 21 8.15 1.59 -19.36
CA LEU A 21 9.41 1.20 -18.73
C LEU A 21 9.17 0.32 -17.51
N LEU A 22 8.13 0.61 -16.72
CA LEU A 22 7.77 -0.20 -15.56
C LEU A 22 7.49 -1.65 -15.97
N VAL A 23 6.57 -1.86 -16.91
CA VAL A 23 6.20 -3.22 -17.36
C VAL A 23 7.35 -3.88 -18.11
N PHE A 24 8.04 -3.16 -18.99
CA PHE A 24 9.20 -3.65 -19.72
C PHE A 24 10.27 -4.20 -18.77
N VAL A 25 10.69 -3.41 -17.77
CA VAL A 25 11.75 -3.79 -16.83
C VAL A 25 11.32 -4.97 -15.97
N ILE A 26 10.09 -4.97 -15.44
CA ILE A 26 9.59 -6.06 -14.61
C ILE A 26 9.54 -7.36 -15.39
N VAL A 27 8.92 -7.36 -16.58
CA VAL A 27 8.83 -8.56 -17.42
C VAL A 27 10.23 -9.04 -17.83
N PHE A 28 11.12 -8.12 -18.21
CA PHE A 28 12.49 -8.47 -18.59
C PHE A 28 13.26 -9.10 -17.44
N ALA A 29 13.18 -8.51 -16.25
CA ALA A 29 13.81 -9.02 -15.05
C ALA A 29 13.27 -10.41 -14.67
N VAL A 30 11.96 -10.61 -14.75
CA VAL A 30 11.33 -11.91 -14.47
C VAL A 30 11.77 -12.97 -15.48
N LEU A 31 11.73 -12.69 -16.78
CA LEU A 31 12.19 -13.62 -17.82
C LEU A 31 13.67 -13.98 -17.65
N GLN A 32 14.51 -13.00 -17.32
CA GLN A 32 15.93 -13.19 -17.10
C GLN A 32 16.22 -13.98 -15.82
N ARG A 33 15.49 -13.73 -14.73
CA ARG A 33 15.69 -14.43 -13.45
C ARG A 33 15.20 -15.87 -13.48
N THR A 34 14.10 -16.12 -14.18
CA THR A 34 13.50 -17.45 -14.29
C THR A 34 14.12 -18.31 -15.38
N ASN A 35 14.88 -17.73 -16.32
CA ASN A 35 15.39 -18.40 -17.52
C ASN A 35 14.27 -19.13 -18.30
N LEU A 36 13.08 -18.52 -18.38
CA LEU A 36 11.88 -19.15 -18.94
C LEU A 36 12.09 -19.64 -20.39
N LEU A 37 12.86 -18.89 -21.18
CA LEU A 37 13.16 -19.23 -22.57
C LEU A 37 14.45 -20.05 -22.74
N GLY A 38 15.04 -20.50 -21.64
CA GLY A 38 16.35 -21.13 -21.58
C GLY A 38 17.49 -20.17 -21.22
N LYS A 39 18.66 -20.74 -20.94
CA LYS A 39 19.87 -20.00 -20.59
C LYS A 39 20.37 -19.17 -21.79
N ASP A 40 20.90 -17.98 -21.51
CA ASP A 40 21.54 -17.08 -22.48
C ASP A 40 20.63 -16.54 -23.60
N ARG A 41 19.31 -16.55 -23.43
CA ARG A 41 18.33 -15.99 -24.39
C ARG A 41 17.98 -14.52 -24.12
N LYS A 42 18.96 -13.68 -23.77
CA LYS A 42 18.74 -12.26 -23.42
C LYS A 42 18.02 -11.47 -24.51
N ASN A 43 18.37 -11.69 -25.78
CA ASN A 43 17.78 -10.97 -26.91
C ASN A 43 16.27 -11.23 -27.02
N PHE A 44 15.85 -12.49 -26.83
CA PHE A 44 14.43 -12.85 -26.83
C PHE A 44 13.70 -12.27 -25.62
N ASN A 45 14.32 -12.29 -24.45
CA ASN A 45 13.75 -11.66 -23.26
C ASN A 45 13.48 -10.16 -23.51
N VAL A 46 14.44 -9.42 -24.09
CA VAL A 46 14.24 -7.99 -24.43
C VAL A 46 13.08 -7.80 -25.39
N VAL A 47 13.02 -8.57 -26.48
CA VAL A 47 11.97 -8.43 -27.51
C VAL A 47 10.59 -8.73 -26.91
N ILE A 48 10.45 -9.80 -26.13
CA ILE A 48 9.17 -10.17 -25.51
C ILE A 48 8.74 -9.11 -24.50
N SER A 49 9.65 -8.63 -23.65
CA SER A 49 9.35 -7.56 -22.69
C SER A 49 8.96 -6.26 -23.37
N LEU A 50 9.59 -5.93 -24.50
CA LEU A 50 9.24 -4.77 -25.32
C LEU A 50 7.81 -4.90 -25.86
N ILE A 51 7.47 -6.05 -26.45
CA ILE A 51 6.12 -6.31 -26.98
C ILE A 51 5.08 -6.25 -25.86
N LEU A 52 5.34 -6.89 -24.72
CA LEU A 52 4.41 -6.91 -23.59
C LEU A 52 4.26 -5.51 -22.96
N GLY A 53 5.34 -4.74 -22.84
CA GLY A 53 5.27 -3.35 -22.36
C GLY A 53 4.45 -2.47 -23.30
N LEU A 54 4.64 -2.59 -24.62
CA LEU A 54 3.86 -1.84 -25.61
C LEU A 54 2.38 -2.26 -25.61
N LEU A 55 2.09 -3.57 -25.55
CA LEU A 55 0.72 -4.09 -25.47
C LEU A 55 -0.02 -3.60 -24.23
N PHE A 56 0.70 -3.34 -23.14
CA PHE A 56 0.14 -2.76 -21.92
C PHE A 56 -0.11 -1.25 -22.08
N VAL A 57 0.83 -0.48 -22.61
CA VAL A 57 0.68 0.98 -22.64
C VAL A 57 -0.19 1.51 -23.78
N ILE A 58 -0.22 0.83 -24.93
CA ILE A 58 -0.99 1.32 -26.08
C ILE A 58 -2.49 1.52 -25.71
N PRO A 59 -3.18 0.55 -25.09
CA PRO A 59 -4.58 0.72 -24.70
C PRO A 59 -4.83 1.84 -23.69
N HIS A 60 -3.84 2.19 -22.85
CA HIS A 60 -3.91 3.34 -21.93
C HIS A 60 -4.00 4.65 -22.72
N ILE A 61 -3.04 4.87 -23.61
CA ILE A 61 -2.98 6.11 -24.41
C ILE A 61 -4.12 6.22 -25.41
N THR A 62 -4.56 5.10 -25.99
CA THR A 62 -5.68 5.10 -26.94
C THR A 62 -7.04 5.05 -26.25
N GLY A 63 -7.10 4.92 -24.92
CA GLY A 63 -8.36 4.74 -24.17
C GLY A 63 -9.14 3.49 -24.57
N ALA A 64 -8.44 2.44 -25.01
CA ALA A 64 -9.04 1.23 -25.58
C ALA A 64 -9.15 0.07 -24.57
N TYR A 65 -8.85 0.31 -23.28
CA TYR A 65 -9.05 -0.70 -22.25
C TYR A 65 -10.55 -1.04 -22.08
N PRO A 66 -10.92 -2.33 -22.04
CA PRO A 66 -12.31 -2.74 -21.88
C PRO A 66 -12.86 -2.35 -20.51
N LEU A 67 -14.18 -2.17 -20.44
CA LEU A 67 -14.93 -1.87 -19.20
C LEU A 67 -14.53 -0.54 -18.52
N SER A 68 -13.91 0.38 -19.27
CA SER A 68 -13.38 1.65 -18.74
C SER A 68 -12.44 1.46 -17.54
N TYR A 69 -11.78 0.29 -17.47
CA TYR A 69 -10.88 -0.09 -16.39
C TYR A 69 -9.46 -0.04 -16.91
N ASP A 70 -8.77 1.07 -16.61
CA ASP A 70 -7.39 1.27 -17.02
C ASP A 70 -6.42 0.81 -15.91
N PRO A 71 -5.63 -0.26 -16.12
CA PRO A 71 -4.65 -0.73 -15.16
C PRO A 71 -3.58 0.30 -14.80
N VAL A 72 -3.20 1.18 -15.74
CA VAL A 72 -2.21 2.25 -15.48
C VAL A 72 -2.77 3.24 -14.47
N ASP A 73 -4.03 3.64 -14.65
CA ASP A 73 -4.70 4.53 -13.70
C ASP A 73 -4.87 3.89 -12.33
N VAL A 74 -5.22 2.60 -12.29
CA VAL A 74 -5.31 1.84 -11.03
C VAL A 74 -3.96 1.81 -10.32
N VAL A 75 -2.87 1.56 -11.04
CA VAL A 75 -1.52 1.60 -10.46
C VAL A 75 -1.17 2.99 -9.95
N ASN A 76 -1.43 4.05 -10.73
CA ASN A 76 -1.16 5.42 -10.32
C ASN A 76 -1.96 5.84 -9.08
N GLN A 77 -3.21 5.40 -8.96
CA GLN A 77 -4.05 5.62 -7.77
C GLN A 77 -3.60 4.78 -6.57
N ALA A 78 -3.03 3.59 -6.81
CA ALA A 78 -2.57 2.69 -5.76
C ALA A 78 -1.17 3.02 -5.24
N ILE A 79 -0.27 3.60 -6.06
CA ILE A 79 1.13 3.88 -5.69
C ILE A 79 1.25 4.70 -4.39
N PRO A 80 0.52 5.81 -4.19
CA PRO A 80 0.61 6.59 -2.94
C PRO A 80 0.24 5.75 -1.71
N SER A 81 -0.87 5.01 -1.82
CA SER A 81 -1.38 4.16 -0.74
C SER A 81 -0.41 3.02 -0.41
N ILE A 82 0.13 2.34 -1.43
CA ILE A 82 1.13 1.27 -1.26
C ILE A 82 2.41 1.83 -0.64
N SER A 83 2.85 3.02 -1.07
CA SER A 83 4.04 3.67 -0.51
C SER A 83 3.87 3.99 0.96
N LEU A 84 2.70 4.49 1.37
CA LEU A 84 2.37 4.75 2.77
C LEU A 84 2.37 3.45 3.59
N VAL A 85 1.78 2.38 3.07
CA VAL A 85 1.80 1.05 3.72
C VAL A 85 3.21 0.53 3.85
N ALA A 86 4.04 0.67 2.82
CA ALA A 86 5.43 0.23 2.84
C ALA A 86 6.23 1.01 3.90
N ILE A 87 6.07 2.33 3.96
CA ILE A 87 6.70 3.17 5.00
C ILE A 87 6.25 2.75 6.39
N ALA A 88 4.94 2.59 6.61
CA ALA A 88 4.40 2.13 7.89
C ALA A 88 4.94 0.74 8.28
N SER A 89 5.06 -0.17 7.31
CA SER A 89 5.60 -1.51 7.50
C SER A 89 7.09 -1.47 7.84
N ILE A 90 7.87 -0.61 7.18
CA ILE A 90 9.29 -0.39 7.51
C ILE A 90 9.42 0.16 8.93
N MET A 91 8.61 1.16 9.30
CA MET A 91 8.60 1.69 10.66
C MET A 91 8.27 0.60 11.68
N LEU A 92 7.28 -0.24 11.40
CA LEU A 92 6.94 -1.37 12.26
C LEU A 92 8.08 -2.37 12.39
N LEU A 93 8.71 -2.75 11.28
CA LEU A 93 9.88 -3.64 11.29
C LEU A 93 11.05 -3.04 12.06
N LEU A 94 11.27 -1.73 11.97
CA LEU A 94 12.27 -1.02 12.76
C LEU A 94 11.94 -1.06 14.25
N LEU A 95 10.69 -0.80 14.64
CA LEU A 95 10.27 -0.91 16.05
C LEU A 95 10.44 -2.35 16.55
N LEU A 96 10.03 -3.36 15.79
CA LEU A 96 10.23 -4.77 16.16
C LEU A 96 11.71 -5.14 16.26
N GLY A 97 12.55 -4.63 15.36
CA GLY A 97 14.00 -4.81 15.38
C GLY A 97 14.66 -4.14 16.58
N ILE A 98 14.21 -2.93 16.95
CA ILE A 98 14.73 -2.16 18.09
C ILE A 98 14.27 -2.74 19.43
N PHE A 99 13.01 -3.19 19.52
CA PHE A 99 12.42 -3.65 20.78
C PHE A 99 12.55 -5.16 21.04
N GLY A 100 13.04 -5.95 20.08
CA GLY A 100 13.57 -7.29 20.31
C GLY A 100 12.54 -8.42 20.51
N GLY A 101 12.80 -9.52 19.79
CA GLY A 101 12.41 -10.94 19.98
C GLY A 101 11.12 -11.34 20.71
N ASP A 102 10.99 -11.02 22.00
CA ASP A 102 9.99 -11.66 22.87
C ASP A 102 8.63 -10.98 22.84
N PHE A 103 8.57 -9.65 22.61
CA PHE A 103 7.30 -8.95 22.37
C PHE A 103 6.73 -9.30 20.98
N ALA A 104 7.63 -9.53 20.01
CA ALA A 104 7.26 -9.84 18.63
C ALA A 104 6.59 -11.21 18.48
N LYS A 105 6.97 -12.22 19.27
CA LYS A 105 6.46 -13.60 19.12
C LYS A 105 4.97 -13.75 19.41
N SER A 106 4.44 -13.11 20.46
CA SER A 106 3.00 -13.18 20.77
C SER A 106 2.14 -12.24 19.93
N ALA A 107 2.68 -11.12 19.46
CA ALA A 107 1.95 -10.15 18.64
C ALA A 107 1.97 -10.48 17.13
N MET A 108 2.89 -11.32 16.66
CA MET A 108 3.10 -11.67 15.26
C MET A 108 1.83 -12.08 14.49
N PRO A 109 0.99 -13.01 14.99
CA PRO A 109 -0.18 -13.44 14.23
C PRO A 109 -1.24 -12.33 14.11
N PHE A 110 -1.40 -11.49 15.13
CA PHE A 110 -2.32 -10.35 15.08
C PHE A 110 -1.84 -9.26 14.11
N ILE A 111 -0.54 -8.97 14.12
CA ILE A 111 0.07 -8.03 13.18
C ILE A 111 -0.07 -8.53 11.74
N ALA A 112 0.17 -9.82 11.49
CA ALA A 112 0.04 -10.40 10.16
C ALA A 112 -1.40 -10.35 9.64
N ILE A 113 -2.39 -10.69 10.48
CA ILE A 113 -3.81 -10.61 10.11
C ILE A 113 -4.22 -9.16 9.88
N ALA A 114 -3.80 -8.22 10.73
CA ALA A 114 -4.08 -6.80 10.55
C ALA A 114 -3.46 -6.25 9.26
N ALA A 115 -2.21 -6.61 8.95
CA ALA A 115 -1.55 -6.20 7.72
C ALA A 115 -2.26 -6.76 6.48
N ILE A 116 -2.64 -8.05 6.47
CA ILE A 116 -3.40 -8.66 5.37
C ILE A 116 -4.75 -7.98 5.22
N GLY A 117 -5.48 -7.76 6.33
CA GLY A 117 -6.77 -7.06 6.31
C GLY A 117 -6.66 -5.64 5.77
N PHE A 118 -5.60 -4.92 6.14
CA PHE A 118 -5.33 -3.57 5.66
C PHE A 118 -4.99 -3.53 4.17
N VAL A 119 -4.18 -4.48 3.68
CA VAL A 119 -3.87 -4.64 2.27
C VAL A 119 -5.15 -4.94 1.47
N VAL A 120 -5.96 -5.91 1.92
CA VAL A 120 -7.23 -6.25 1.27
C VAL A 120 -8.15 -5.03 1.25
N TYR A 121 -8.24 -4.27 2.35
CA TYR A 121 -9.05 -3.05 2.46
C TYR A 121 -8.63 -1.98 1.43
N ILE A 122 -7.33 -1.69 1.32
CA ILE A 122 -6.79 -0.71 0.36
C ILE A 122 -7.08 -1.14 -1.07
N PHE A 123 -6.78 -2.40 -1.41
CA PHE A 123 -6.97 -2.88 -2.78
C PHE A 123 -8.44 -2.95 -3.16
N GLY A 124 -9.33 -3.43 -2.28
CA GLY A 124 -10.76 -3.41 -2.59
C GLY A 124 -11.36 -2.00 -2.61
N SER A 125 -10.80 -1.04 -1.86
CA SER A 125 -11.20 0.36 -1.98
C SER A 125 -10.75 0.97 -3.31
N ALA A 126 -9.54 0.67 -3.77
CA ALA A 126 -9.03 1.11 -5.07
C ALA A 126 -9.82 0.49 -6.25
N LEU A 127 -10.23 -0.78 -6.11
CA LEU A 127 -11.08 -1.49 -7.08
C LEU A 127 -12.57 -1.12 -6.98
N LYS A 128 -12.94 -0.18 -6.10
CA LYS A 128 -14.34 0.20 -5.82
C LYS A 128 -15.24 -0.97 -5.43
N TRP A 129 -14.68 -2.06 -4.88
CA TRP A 129 -15.44 -3.23 -4.40
C TRP A 129 -16.36 -2.88 -3.24
N TRP A 130 -15.94 -1.91 -2.44
CA TRP A 130 -16.76 -1.25 -1.45
C TRP A 130 -16.58 0.24 -1.63
N LYS A 131 -17.69 0.97 -1.58
CA LYS A 131 -17.65 2.40 -1.31
C LYS A 131 -17.40 2.49 0.18
N GLY A 132 -16.31 3.15 0.58
CA GLY A 132 -15.94 3.27 1.99
C GLY A 132 -17.04 3.93 2.85
N PRO A 133 -16.78 4.20 4.14
CA PRO A 133 -17.78 4.80 5.05
C PRO A 133 -18.42 6.10 4.54
N TYR A 134 -17.79 6.74 3.53
CA TYR A 134 -18.26 7.87 2.75
C TYR A 134 -19.70 7.75 2.21
N ASP A 135 -20.19 6.53 1.95
CA ASP A 135 -21.57 6.30 1.47
C ASP A 135 -22.61 6.33 2.60
N VAL A 136 -22.20 5.98 3.83
CA VAL A 136 -23.08 5.92 5.01
C VAL A 136 -23.03 7.24 5.80
N PHE A 137 -21.87 7.88 5.81
CA PHE A 137 -21.62 9.12 6.53
C PHE A 137 -21.20 10.19 5.53
N TYR A 138 -22.16 11.02 5.09
CA TYR A 138 -21.93 12.11 4.12
C TYR A 138 -20.87 13.13 4.56
N TRP A 139 -20.61 13.23 5.88
CA TRP A 139 -19.58 14.08 6.46
C TRP A 139 -18.19 13.42 6.50
N TRP A 140 -18.13 12.10 6.28
CA TRP A 140 -16.90 11.34 6.22
C TRP A 140 -16.38 11.45 4.79
N THR A 141 -15.23 12.12 4.62
CA THR A 141 -14.53 12.27 3.33
C THR A 141 -13.14 11.66 3.40
N THR A 142 -12.46 11.51 2.26
CA THR A 142 -11.07 11.03 2.21
C THR A 142 -10.15 11.87 3.10
N GLN A 143 -10.36 13.19 3.10
CA GLN A 143 -9.61 14.14 3.94
C GLN A 143 -9.86 13.92 5.44
N VAL A 144 -11.11 13.65 5.83
CA VAL A 144 -11.45 13.33 7.24
C VAL A 144 -10.77 12.04 7.67
N THR A 145 -10.74 11.02 6.80
CA THR A 145 -10.08 9.75 7.09
C THR A 145 -8.57 9.93 7.27
N GLU A 146 -7.93 10.70 6.39
CA GLU A 146 -6.50 11.03 6.49
C GLU A 146 -6.18 11.78 7.79
N VAL A 147 -6.95 12.81 8.13
CA VAL A 147 -6.78 13.58 9.38
C VAL A 147 -6.97 12.68 10.60
N LEU A 148 -7.95 11.78 10.57
CA LEU A 148 -8.23 10.87 11.68
C LEU A 148 -7.11 9.84 11.86
N ILE A 149 -6.53 9.33 10.78
CA ILE A 149 -5.32 8.49 10.81
C ILE A 149 -4.15 9.26 11.39
N ILE A 150 -3.92 10.51 10.97
CA ILE A 150 -2.84 11.36 11.51
C ILE A 150 -3.04 11.57 13.01
N ILE A 151 -4.24 11.91 13.47
CA ILE A 151 -4.56 12.10 14.89
C ILE A 151 -4.36 10.81 15.66
N LEU A 152 -4.78 9.67 15.11
CA LEU A 152 -4.64 8.36 15.74
C LEU A 152 -3.16 7.99 15.90
N VAL A 153 -2.36 8.12 14.83
CA VAL A 153 -0.91 7.83 14.86
C VAL A 153 -0.20 8.79 15.81
N PHE A 154 -0.51 10.09 15.74
CA PHE A 154 0.05 11.09 16.64
C PHE A 154 -0.30 10.80 18.10
N GLY A 155 -1.56 10.48 18.40
CA GLY A 155 -2.01 10.11 19.73
C GLY A 155 -1.32 8.85 20.24
N LEU A 156 -1.10 7.86 19.38
CA LEU A 156 -0.39 6.62 19.71
C LEU A 156 1.10 6.88 19.99
N ILE A 157 1.75 7.76 19.21
CA ILE A 157 3.12 8.22 19.44
C ILE A 157 3.23 8.98 20.76
N VAL A 158 2.34 9.95 21.01
CA VAL A 158 2.32 10.72 22.27
C VAL A 158 2.11 9.77 23.44
N TRP A 159 1.11 8.90 23.38
CA TRP A 159 0.85 7.91 24.41
C TRP A 159 2.07 7.02 24.66
N PHE A 160 2.74 6.57 23.59
CA PHE A 160 3.95 5.75 23.69
C PHE A 160 5.13 6.51 24.32
N ILE A 161 5.37 7.76 23.93
CA ILE A 161 6.44 8.61 24.48
C ILE A 161 6.18 8.98 25.95
N THR A 162 4.93 9.30 26.29
CA THR A 162 4.53 9.69 27.65
C THR A 162 4.45 8.52 28.62
N ARG A 163 4.55 7.27 28.14
CA ARG A 163 4.48 6.09 28.99
C ARG A 163 5.81 5.89 29.71
N GLU A 164 5.84 6.21 31.00
CA GLU A 164 7.00 5.94 31.85
C GLU A 164 7.28 4.43 31.94
N PRO A 165 8.56 4.01 31.79
CA PRO A 165 8.97 2.61 31.93
C PRO A 165 8.84 2.19 33.40
N GLY A 166 7.68 1.62 33.76
CA GLY A 166 7.40 1.12 35.11
C GLY A 166 5.95 1.30 35.58
N GLY A 167 5.14 2.07 34.86
CA GLY A 167 3.73 2.28 35.20
C GLY A 167 2.86 1.07 34.84
N LYS A 168 2.18 0.50 35.85
CA LYS A 168 1.20 -0.60 35.73
C LYS A 168 0.29 -0.38 34.51
N THR A 169 0.20 -1.40 33.66
CA THR A 169 -0.61 -1.38 32.43
C THR A 169 -2.08 -1.03 32.74
N PRO A 170 -2.60 0.12 32.25
CA PRO A 170 -3.98 0.55 32.54
C PRO A 170 -5.05 -0.45 32.10
N GLY A 171 -4.77 -1.27 31.08
CA GLY A 171 -5.66 -2.33 30.61
C GLY A 171 -5.77 -3.54 31.55
N GLY A 172 -4.78 -3.77 32.42
CA GLY A 172 -4.79 -4.91 33.35
C GLY A 172 -5.78 -4.73 34.49
N ASP A 173 -5.96 -3.50 34.97
CA ASP A 173 -6.90 -3.20 36.06
C ASP A 173 -8.35 -3.12 35.56
N MET A 174 -8.56 -2.72 34.30
CA MET A 174 -9.89 -2.68 33.67
C MET A 174 -10.45 -4.09 33.43
N ILE A 175 -9.62 -5.04 32.97
CA ILE A 175 -10.00 -6.44 32.78
C ILE A 175 -10.27 -7.13 34.14
N LYS A 176 -9.46 -6.83 35.16
CA LYS A 176 -9.67 -7.35 36.52
C LYS A 176 -10.96 -6.84 37.16
N ASN A 177 -11.34 -5.59 36.90
CA ASN A 177 -12.60 -5.04 37.40
C ASN A 177 -13.83 -5.57 36.65
N PHE A 178 -13.71 -5.85 35.34
CA PHE A 178 -14.77 -6.50 34.56
C PHE A 178 -15.00 -7.95 34.98
N GLY A 179 -13.94 -8.73 35.23
CA GLY A 179 -14.06 -10.12 35.71
C GLY A 179 -14.78 -10.22 37.06
N LYS A 180 -14.46 -9.31 37.99
CA LYS A 180 -15.09 -9.26 39.32
C LYS A 180 -16.57 -8.88 39.30
N LEU A 181 -17.03 -8.17 38.27
CA LEU A 181 -18.45 -7.83 38.08
C LEU A 181 -19.26 -9.03 37.55
N PHE A 182 -18.62 -9.95 36.83
CA PHE A 182 -19.25 -11.16 36.30
C PHE A 182 -19.21 -12.37 37.26
N GLU A 183 -18.28 -12.41 38.21
CA GLU A 183 -18.24 -13.45 39.25
C GLU A 183 -19.28 -13.26 40.36
N LYS A 184 -20.00 -12.13 40.40
CA LYS A 184 -20.93 -11.80 41.49
C LYS A 184 -22.42 -11.97 41.12
N LYS A 185 -22.74 -12.91 40.23
CA LYS A 185 -24.12 -13.36 40.00
C LYS A 185 -24.23 -14.87 40.08
#